data_AF-A0A4R4ZML4-F1
#
_entry.id   AF-A0A4R4ZML4-F1
#
_cell.length_a   1.000
_cell.length_b   1.000
_cell.length_c   1.000
_cell.angle_alpha   90.00
_cell.angle_beta   90.00
_cell.angle_gamma   90.00
#
_symmetry.space_group_name_H-M   'P 1'
#
loop_
_entity.id
_entity.type
_entity.pdbx_description
1 polymer ?
#
loop_
_entity_poly.entity_id
_entity_poly.type
_entity_poly.pdbx_seq_one_letter_code
_entity_poly.pdbx_strand_id
1 'polypeptide(L)'
;PSTTAAPRGRRLAAWGLDTAVLAGAAILLGMMTWGRLNGLLGDGLWGNALSATGGLLLSGGDVQQAAEDFGTGLWNKIVGAIEQALVLLILIEFAHQFAGQALAGRTIGKAALDLRVDGAKSAKSRALRRSLATTAGGTGLYCIACIFLLNGLFFLSLVTWLAAVAVFLANSAPALIGARRRTLADLVAGTALVRAEGYRRAAEAARQGAVIAWDGTQAAGQVAGQAVRDNAARLAQAESMQRALQSERARQVQDMGRRSAARVQGAMQGERAQQAGEMGKRLGGRLKNAYQDRRAARQD
;
A
#
# COMPACT_ATOMS: atom_id res chain seq x y z
N PRO A 1 -34.73 3.22 11.67
CA PRO A 1 -33.52 4.08 11.61
C PRO A 1 -32.28 3.49 12.35
N SER A 2 -32.05 2.17 12.27
CA SER A 2 -31.08 1.43 13.10
C SER A 2 -29.85 0.90 12.34
N THR A 3 -29.70 1.17 11.04
CA THR A 3 -28.70 0.52 10.16
C THR A 3 -27.35 1.22 10.07
N THR A 4 -27.21 2.45 10.57
CA THR A 4 -25.96 3.25 10.45
C THR A 4 -24.97 3.07 11.60
N ALA A 5 -25.35 2.43 12.70
CA ALA A 5 -24.48 2.21 13.85
C ALA A 5 -23.40 1.14 13.53
N ALA A 6 -22.14 1.44 13.81
CA ALA A 6 -21.03 0.52 13.62
C ALA A 6 -21.10 -0.69 14.59
N PRO A 7 -20.74 -1.91 14.14
CA PRO A 7 -20.67 -3.11 15.00
C PRO A 7 -19.67 -2.92 16.15
N ARG A 8 -19.96 -3.50 17.33
CA ARG A 8 -19.12 -3.37 18.56
C ARG A 8 -17.66 -3.77 18.32
N GLY A 9 -17.43 -4.90 17.65
CA GLY A 9 -16.08 -5.42 17.39
C GLY A 9 -15.23 -4.47 16.54
N ARG A 10 -15.80 -3.80 15.54
CA ARG A 10 -15.07 -2.82 14.70
C ARG A 10 -14.71 -1.55 15.47
N ARG A 11 -15.55 -1.10 16.40
CA ARG A 11 -15.23 0.06 17.25
C ARG A 11 -14.08 -0.27 18.21
N LEU A 12 -14.12 -1.45 18.83
CA LEU A 12 -13.05 -1.91 19.73
C LEU A 12 -11.74 -2.12 18.98
N ALA A 13 -11.77 -2.73 17.79
CA ALA A 13 -10.57 -2.90 16.97
C ALA A 13 -9.98 -1.56 16.50
N ALA A 14 -10.83 -0.57 16.16
CA ALA A 14 -10.36 0.76 15.77
C ALA A 14 -9.69 1.48 16.95
N TRP A 15 -10.29 1.33 18.14
CA TRP A 15 -9.69 1.83 19.37
C TRP A 15 -8.37 1.13 19.67
N GLY A 16 -8.30 -0.20 19.57
CA GLY A 16 -7.08 -0.97 19.78
C GLY A 16 -5.95 -0.59 18.82
N LEU A 17 -6.25 -0.35 17.54
CA LEU A 17 -5.26 0.15 16.57
C LEU A 17 -4.76 1.55 16.93
N ASP A 18 -5.66 2.47 17.27
CA ASP A 18 -5.28 3.82 17.70
C ASP A 18 -4.42 3.76 19.00
N THR A 19 -4.75 2.86 19.93
CA THR A 19 -3.97 2.62 21.15
C THR A 19 -2.61 2.01 20.85
N ALA A 20 -2.50 1.07 19.90
CA ALA A 20 -1.24 0.46 19.52
C ALA A 20 -0.26 1.50 18.91
N VAL A 21 -0.78 2.44 18.12
CA VAL A 21 0.02 3.57 17.60
C VAL A 21 0.58 4.42 18.74
N LEU A 22 -0.26 4.74 19.73
CA LEU A 22 0.19 5.51 20.91
C LEU A 22 1.18 4.74 21.78
N ALA A 23 0.96 3.43 21.96
CA ALA A 23 1.90 2.57 22.67
C ALA A 23 3.27 2.53 21.98
N GLY A 24 3.29 2.43 20.64
CA GLY A 24 4.53 2.53 19.86
C GLY A 24 5.24 3.87 20.07
N ALA A 25 4.51 4.99 20.06
CA ALA A 25 5.08 6.30 20.35
C ALA A 25 5.65 6.39 21.78
N ALA A 26 4.93 5.87 22.78
CA ALA A 26 5.39 5.84 24.16
C ALA A 26 6.68 5.01 24.33
N ILE A 27 6.77 3.86 23.65
CA ILE A 27 7.98 3.02 23.65
C ILE A 27 9.16 3.76 23.02
N LEU A 28 8.96 4.40 21.87
CA LEU A 28 10.01 5.21 21.21
C LEU A 28 10.50 6.34 22.12
N LEU A 29 9.57 7.08 22.74
CA LEU A 29 9.92 8.13 23.70
C LEU A 29 10.68 7.57 24.90
N GLY A 30 10.24 6.45 25.46
CA GLY A 30 10.93 5.77 26.55
C GLY A 30 12.36 5.37 26.17
N MET A 31 12.57 4.81 24.98
CA MET A 31 13.90 4.46 24.49
C MET A 31 14.78 5.70 24.27
N MET A 32 14.24 6.79 23.72
CA MET A 32 14.97 8.04 23.53
C MET A 32 15.35 8.68 24.87
N THR A 33 14.42 8.70 25.83
CA THR A 33 14.69 9.21 27.19
C THR A 33 15.74 8.35 27.87
N TRP A 34 15.63 7.03 27.81
CA TRP A 34 16.63 6.11 28.35
C TRP A 34 18.01 6.31 27.72
N GLY A 35 18.08 6.48 26.40
CA GLY A 35 19.33 6.81 25.71
C GLY A 35 19.95 8.11 26.20
N ARG A 36 19.15 9.17 26.41
CA ARG A 36 19.62 10.44 26.98
C ARG A 36 20.13 10.28 28.41
N LEU A 37 19.43 9.50 29.23
CA LEU A 37 19.82 9.22 30.62
C LEU A 37 21.12 8.41 30.69
N ASN A 38 21.28 7.40 29.82
CA ASN A 38 22.53 6.65 29.71
C ASN A 38 23.69 7.51 29.21
N GLY A 39 23.45 8.43 28.27
CA GLY A 39 24.46 9.41 27.86
C GLY A 39 24.90 10.28 29.02
N LEU A 40 23.94 10.79 29.81
CA LEU A 40 24.25 11.53 31.04
C LEU A 40 25.11 10.69 31.99
N LEU A 41 24.76 9.43 32.24
CA LEU A 41 25.52 8.54 33.12
C LEU A 41 26.90 8.17 32.54
N GLY A 42 27.01 8.03 31.21
CA GLY A 42 28.21 7.58 30.50
C GLY A 42 29.26 8.67 30.26
N ASP A 43 28.85 9.93 30.04
CA ASP A 43 29.74 11.05 29.68
C ASP A 43 30.53 11.63 30.86
N GLY A 44 30.93 10.78 31.81
CA GLY A 44 31.81 11.16 32.90
C GLY A 44 31.11 11.78 34.11
N LEU A 45 29.78 11.67 34.26
CA LEU A 45 29.10 12.04 35.50
C LEU A 45 29.64 11.24 36.69
N TRP A 46 29.92 9.95 36.53
CA TRP A 46 30.59 9.14 37.55
C TRP A 46 32.04 9.58 37.80
N GLY A 47 32.79 9.92 36.74
CA GLY A 47 34.16 10.40 36.86
C GLY A 47 34.26 11.78 37.53
N ASN A 48 33.35 12.68 37.20
CA ASN A 48 33.26 14.03 37.74
C ASN A 48 32.68 14.04 39.15
N ALA A 49 31.73 13.16 39.47
CA ALA A 49 31.26 12.96 40.84
C ALA A 49 32.39 12.43 41.73
N LEU A 50 33.09 11.37 41.30
CA LEU A 50 34.21 10.81 42.05
C LEU A 50 35.38 11.79 42.21
N SER A 51 35.69 12.58 41.18
CA SER A 51 36.78 13.57 41.24
C SER A 51 36.41 14.82 42.04
N ALA A 52 35.15 15.29 41.97
CA ALA A 52 34.66 16.40 42.79
C ALA A 52 34.56 15.99 44.26
N THR A 53 33.99 14.82 44.56
CA THR A 53 33.95 14.28 45.93
C THR A 53 35.36 14.03 46.46
N GLY A 54 36.28 13.49 45.64
CA GLY A 54 37.68 13.28 46.02
C GLY A 54 38.45 14.59 46.26
N GLY A 55 38.26 15.61 45.42
CA GLY A 55 38.87 16.92 45.59
C GLY A 55 38.34 17.72 46.79
N LEU A 56 37.05 17.57 47.11
CA LEU A 56 36.41 18.18 48.29
C LEU A 56 36.78 17.48 49.59
N LEU A 57 36.90 16.14 49.59
CA LEU A 57 37.38 15.37 50.76
C LEU A 57 38.81 15.76 51.14
N LEU A 58 39.64 16.06 50.14
CA LEU A 58 41.04 16.44 50.34
C LEU A 58 41.23 17.93 50.68
N SER A 59 40.23 18.79 50.41
CA SER A 59 40.30 20.24 50.68
C SER A 59 39.54 20.70 51.92
N GLY A 60 38.84 19.80 52.63
CA GLY A 60 38.15 20.12 53.88
C GLY A 60 36.91 21.01 53.71
N GLY A 61 36.42 21.18 52.48
CA GLY A 61 35.16 21.87 52.20
C GLY A 61 33.95 21.02 52.55
N ASP A 62 32.78 21.64 52.69
CA ASP A 62 31.51 21.00 53.03
C ASP A 62 31.07 19.99 51.95
N VAL A 63 31.58 18.75 52.08
CA VAL A 63 31.31 17.63 51.18
C VAL A 63 29.82 17.30 51.12
N GLN A 64 29.10 17.56 52.21
CA GLN A 64 27.68 17.23 52.32
C GLN A 64 26.85 18.16 51.43
N GLN A 65 27.08 19.47 51.52
CA GLN A 65 26.35 20.45 50.70
C GLN A 65 26.63 20.24 49.20
N ALA A 66 27.88 19.99 48.82
CA ALA A 66 28.22 19.74 47.41
C ALA A 66 27.60 18.44 46.86
N ALA A 67 27.52 17.39 47.68
CA ALA A 67 26.86 16.14 47.31
C ALA A 67 25.34 16.31 47.17
N GLU A 68 24.72 17.11 48.04
CA GLU A 68 23.28 17.44 47.98
C GLU A 68 22.93 18.27 46.75
N ASP A 69 23.71 19.30 46.43
CA ASP A 69 23.53 20.13 45.24
C ASP A 69 23.70 19.33 43.95
N PHE A 70 24.70 18.45 43.91
CA PHE A 70 24.92 17.54 42.78
C PHE A 70 23.76 16.55 42.62
N GLY A 71 23.33 15.92 43.72
CA GLY A 71 22.21 14.98 43.72
C GLY A 71 20.91 15.63 43.25
N THR A 72 20.62 16.83 43.74
CA THR A 72 19.46 17.62 43.35
C THR A 72 19.53 18.03 41.88
N GLY A 73 20.70 18.47 41.41
CA GLY A 73 20.92 18.82 40.01
C GLY A 73 20.75 17.62 39.06
N LEU A 74 21.25 16.44 39.43
CA LEU A 74 21.07 15.21 38.66
C LEU A 74 19.61 14.77 38.65
N TRP A 75 18.95 14.77 39.81
CA TRP A 75 17.54 14.44 39.94
C TRP A 75 16.67 15.33 39.05
N ASN A 76 16.88 16.65 39.09
CA ASN A 76 16.13 17.61 38.26
C ASN A 76 16.33 17.37 36.76
N LYS A 77 17.52 16.95 36.32
CA LYS A 77 17.77 16.58 34.92
C LYS A 77 17.02 15.30 34.53
N ILE A 78 17.03 14.29 35.40
CA ILE A 78 16.31 13.02 35.17
C ILE A 78 14.80 13.29 35.09
N VAL A 79 14.25 13.98 36.09
CA VAL A 79 12.84 14.36 36.16
C VAL A 79 12.47 15.17 34.92
N GLY A 80 13.23 16.21 34.57
CA GLY A 80 12.97 17.04 33.41
C GLY A 80 12.96 16.25 32.08
N ALA A 81 13.82 15.25 31.93
CA ALA A 81 13.81 14.39 30.74
C ALA A 81 12.54 13.52 30.66
N ILE A 82 12.07 13.00 31.80
CA ILE A 82 10.84 12.21 31.88
C ILE A 82 9.61 13.10 31.65
N GLU A 83 9.57 14.29 32.25
CA GLU A 83 8.49 15.27 32.07
C GLU A 83 8.34 15.68 30.60
N GLN A 84 9.46 15.99 29.92
CA GLN A 84 9.47 16.28 28.49
C GLN A 84 8.87 15.14 27.66
N ALA A 85 9.20 13.90 27.99
CA ALA A 85 8.66 12.73 27.30
C ALA A 85 7.15 12.55 27.53
N LEU A 86 6.67 12.77 28.77
CA LEU A 86 5.25 12.71 29.11
C LEU A 86 4.45 13.81 28.40
N VAL A 87 4.95 15.05 28.39
CA VAL A 87 4.33 16.16 27.67
C VAL A 87 4.30 15.88 26.16
N LEU A 88 5.40 15.38 25.61
CA LEU A 88 5.48 15.04 24.20
C LEU A 88 4.51 13.91 23.82
N LEU A 89 4.31 12.93 24.69
CA LEU A 89 3.31 11.87 24.49
C LEU A 89 1.89 12.45 24.42
N ILE A 90 1.53 13.37 25.32
CA ILE A 90 0.25 14.09 25.29
C ILE A 90 0.08 14.81 23.94
N LEU A 91 1.12 15.54 23.50
CA LEU A 91 1.10 16.28 22.25
C LEU A 91 0.96 15.37 21.03
N ILE A 92 1.66 14.22 21.00
CA ILE A 92 1.55 13.23 19.93
C ILE A 92 0.13 12.66 19.88
N GLU A 93 -0.47 12.30 21.01
CA GLU A 93 -1.84 11.82 21.03
C GLU A 93 -2.81 12.88 20.54
N PHE A 94 -2.70 14.10 21.05
CA PHE A 94 -3.54 15.21 20.64
C PHE A 94 -3.41 15.46 19.13
N ALA A 95 -2.19 15.51 18.60
CA ALA A 95 -1.93 15.71 17.18
C ALA A 95 -2.51 14.55 16.34
N HIS A 96 -2.33 13.30 16.76
CA HIS A 96 -2.90 12.14 16.09
C HIS A 96 -4.44 12.21 16.03
N GLN A 97 -5.08 12.51 17.16
CA GLN A 97 -6.54 12.64 17.24
C GLN A 97 -7.05 13.83 16.42
N PHE A 98 -6.41 14.99 16.56
CA PHE A 98 -6.82 16.23 15.91
C PHE A 98 -6.57 16.18 14.39
N ALA A 99 -5.37 15.82 13.94
CA ALA A 99 -5.04 15.75 12.52
C ALA A 99 -5.89 14.70 11.80
N GLY A 100 -6.08 13.52 12.40
CA GLY A 100 -6.97 12.49 11.84
C GLY A 100 -8.41 12.99 11.69
N GLN A 101 -8.95 13.69 12.70
CA GLN A 101 -10.31 14.20 12.67
C GLN A 101 -10.48 15.44 11.78
N ALA A 102 -9.54 16.38 11.79
CA ALA A 102 -9.60 17.65 11.07
C ALA A 102 -9.31 17.48 9.57
N LEU A 103 -8.33 16.64 9.19
CA LEU A 103 -7.93 16.45 7.79
C LEU A 103 -8.74 15.33 7.12
N ALA A 104 -8.84 14.17 7.76
CA ALA A 104 -9.47 12.99 7.15
C ALA A 104 -10.90 12.74 7.63
N GLY A 105 -11.34 13.36 8.75
CA GLY A 105 -12.60 13.02 9.43
C GLY A 105 -12.54 11.66 10.16
N ARG A 106 -11.35 11.05 10.24
CA ARG A 106 -11.11 9.69 10.76
C ARG A 106 -9.65 9.53 11.22
N THR A 107 -9.43 8.86 12.35
CA THR A 107 -8.09 8.42 12.80
C THR A 107 -7.62 7.21 12.00
N ILE A 108 -6.34 6.80 12.15
CA ILE A 108 -5.78 5.68 11.38
C ILE A 108 -6.55 4.38 11.64
N GLY A 109 -6.82 4.05 12.90
CA GLY A 109 -7.61 2.86 13.27
C GLY A 109 -9.05 2.93 12.75
N LYS A 110 -9.64 4.14 12.73
CA LYS A 110 -10.98 4.35 12.15
C LYS A 110 -10.96 4.25 10.63
N ALA A 111 -9.89 4.68 9.96
CA ALA A 111 -9.72 4.53 8.52
C ALA A 111 -9.58 3.06 8.12
N ALA A 112 -8.77 2.29 8.86
CA ALA A 112 -8.56 0.86 8.63
C ALA A 112 -9.86 0.04 8.73
N LEU A 113 -10.82 0.50 9.54
CA LEU A 113 -12.07 -0.23 9.82
C LEU A 113 -13.33 0.43 9.24
N ASP A 114 -13.15 1.39 8.32
CA ASP A 114 -14.21 2.12 7.61
C ASP A 114 -15.20 2.81 8.55
N LEU A 115 -14.65 3.47 9.58
CA LEU A 115 -15.40 4.27 10.53
C LEU A 115 -15.08 5.75 10.31
N ARG A 116 -16.09 6.60 10.47
CA ARG A 116 -15.95 8.06 10.38
C ARG A 116 -16.70 8.74 11.51
N VAL A 117 -16.18 9.87 11.94
CA VAL A 117 -16.88 10.75 12.89
C VAL A 117 -17.77 11.70 12.08
N ASP A 118 -19.08 11.58 12.28
CA ASP A 118 -20.07 12.42 11.60
C ASP A 118 -19.99 13.87 12.13
N GLY A 119 -20.09 14.84 11.22
CA GLY A 119 -19.92 16.26 11.51
C GLY A 119 -18.48 16.74 11.81
N ALA A 120 -17.46 15.87 11.81
CA ALA A 120 -16.08 16.27 12.13
C ALA A 120 -15.42 17.17 11.08
N LYS A 121 -15.76 17.01 9.79
CA LYS A 121 -15.19 17.83 8.70
C LYS A 121 -15.82 19.23 8.60
N SER A 122 -17.08 19.42 9.03
CA SER A 122 -17.78 20.70 8.81
C SER A 122 -17.53 21.72 9.92
N ALA A 123 -16.85 21.35 11.02
CA ALA A 123 -16.50 22.27 12.10
C ALA A 123 -15.17 21.88 12.76
N LYS A 124 -14.07 22.54 12.36
CA LYS A 124 -12.73 22.35 12.97
C LYS A 124 -12.74 22.49 14.50
N SER A 125 -13.59 23.36 15.06
CA SER A 125 -13.75 23.53 16.52
C SER A 125 -14.32 22.29 17.20
N ARG A 126 -15.15 21.51 16.50
CA ARG A 126 -15.76 20.29 17.02
C ARG A 126 -14.76 19.14 17.08
N ALA A 127 -13.93 19.02 16.03
CA ALA A 127 -12.78 18.11 16.02
C ALA A 127 -11.78 18.47 17.13
N LEU A 128 -11.48 19.76 17.32
CA LEU A 128 -10.61 20.23 18.39
C LEU A 128 -11.14 19.90 19.79
N ARG A 129 -12.41 20.21 20.07
CA ARG A 129 -13.02 19.90 21.38
C ARG A 129 -13.00 18.41 21.68
N ARG A 130 -13.26 17.59 20.66
CA ARG A 130 -13.22 16.13 20.80
C ARG A 130 -11.82 15.61 21.06
N SER A 131 -10.83 16.06 20.28
CA SER A 131 -9.44 15.64 20.47
C SER A 131 -8.93 16.06 21.84
N LEU A 132 -9.19 17.31 22.27
CA LEU A 132 -8.87 17.77 23.62
C LEU A 132 -9.53 16.91 24.70
N ALA A 133 -10.85 16.66 24.61
CA ALA A 133 -11.55 15.85 25.61
C ALA A 133 -11.03 14.40 25.67
N THR A 134 -10.67 13.84 24.52
CA THR A 134 -10.14 12.47 24.44
C THR A 134 -8.74 12.41 25.05
N THR A 135 -7.85 13.33 24.68
CA THR A 135 -6.48 13.36 25.19
C THR A 135 -6.45 13.72 26.68
N ALA A 136 -7.19 14.74 27.11
CA ALA A 136 -7.26 15.13 28.52
C ALA A 136 -7.82 13.99 29.38
N GLY A 137 -8.91 13.35 28.93
CA GLY A 137 -9.54 12.24 29.67
C GLY A 137 -8.84 10.90 29.55
N GLY A 138 -7.91 10.73 28.61
CA GLY A 138 -7.11 9.53 28.41
C GLY A 138 -5.74 9.66 29.06
N THR A 139 -4.72 9.90 28.23
CA THR A 139 -3.32 9.95 28.68
C THR A 139 -2.95 11.24 29.41
N GLY A 140 -3.66 12.35 29.17
CA GLY A 140 -3.36 13.67 29.74
C GLY A 140 -3.36 13.67 31.27
N LEU A 141 -4.49 13.31 31.88
CA LEU A 141 -4.60 13.23 33.35
C LEU A 141 -3.61 12.22 33.94
N TYR A 142 -3.39 11.08 33.29
CA TYR A 142 -2.42 10.10 33.75
C TYR A 142 -0.98 10.65 33.75
N CYS A 143 -0.56 11.29 32.65
CA CYS A 143 0.76 11.91 32.55
C CYS A 143 0.93 13.05 33.56
N ILE A 144 -0.09 13.88 33.78
CA ILE A 144 -0.07 14.93 34.80
C ILE A 144 0.08 14.33 36.21
N ALA A 145 -0.62 13.23 36.51
CA ALA A 145 -0.46 12.52 37.78
C ALA A 145 0.98 12.01 37.95
N CYS A 146 1.60 11.48 36.90
CA CYS A 146 3.00 11.07 36.93
C CYS A 146 3.95 12.27 37.15
N ILE A 147 3.70 13.41 36.51
CA ILE A 147 4.50 14.63 36.70
C ILE A 147 4.41 15.10 38.17
N PHE A 148 3.21 15.14 38.76
CA PHE A 148 3.06 15.46 40.19
C PHE A 148 3.81 14.47 41.09
N LEU A 149 3.79 13.19 40.75
CA LEU A 149 4.54 12.17 41.49
C LEU A 149 6.05 12.43 41.44
N LEU A 150 6.59 12.76 40.27
CA LEU A 150 8.02 13.06 40.08
C LEU A 150 8.47 14.29 40.86
N ASN A 151 7.57 15.26 41.08
CA ASN A 151 7.82 16.46 41.89
C ASN A 151 7.53 16.25 43.39
N GLY A 152 7.23 15.03 43.84
CA GLY A 152 6.95 14.73 45.24
C GLY A 152 5.56 15.15 45.75
N LEU A 153 4.66 15.57 44.85
CA LEU A 153 3.28 15.98 45.17
C LEU A 153 2.36 14.76 45.23
N PHE A 154 2.62 13.83 46.17
CA PHE A 154 1.94 12.53 46.26
C PHE A 154 0.42 12.62 46.33
N PHE A 155 -0.12 13.52 47.17
CA PHE A 155 -1.57 13.67 47.33
C PHE A 155 -2.22 14.15 46.02
N LEU A 156 -1.67 15.18 45.37
CA LEU A 156 -2.16 15.68 44.09
C LEU A 156 -2.06 14.61 43.00
N SER A 157 -0.95 13.90 42.95
CA SER A 157 -0.76 12.77 42.03
C SER A 157 -1.86 11.72 42.20
N LEU A 158 -2.14 11.29 43.43
CA LEU A 158 -3.17 10.29 43.72
C LEU A 158 -4.57 10.78 43.32
N VAL A 159 -4.92 12.02 43.67
CA VAL A 159 -6.21 12.62 43.31
C VAL A 159 -6.37 12.73 41.79
N THR A 160 -5.33 13.20 41.09
CA THR A 160 -5.35 13.29 39.61
C THR A 160 -5.41 11.91 38.96
N TRP A 161 -4.72 10.90 39.51
CA TRP A 161 -4.80 9.53 39.03
C TRP A 161 -6.20 8.93 39.21
N LEU A 162 -6.83 9.12 40.38
CA LEU A 162 -8.21 8.71 40.62
C LEU A 162 -9.18 9.41 39.65
N ALA A 163 -8.98 10.70 39.39
CA ALA A 163 -9.75 11.44 38.39
C ALA A 163 -9.55 10.86 36.97
N ALA A 164 -8.33 10.48 36.60
CA ALA A 164 -8.04 9.82 35.32
C ALA A 164 -8.82 8.49 35.19
N VAL A 165 -8.78 7.65 36.23
CA VAL A 165 -9.52 6.38 36.27
C VAL A 165 -11.03 6.63 36.18
N ALA A 166 -11.56 7.59 36.93
CA ALA A 166 -12.97 7.94 36.89
C ALA A 166 -13.41 8.41 35.50
N VAL A 167 -12.63 9.27 34.84
CA VAL A 167 -12.91 9.73 33.47
C VAL A 167 -12.80 8.59 32.46
N PHE A 168 -11.82 7.70 32.62
CA PHE A 168 -11.67 6.51 31.78
C PHE A 168 -12.88 5.58 31.91
N LEU A 169 -13.34 5.31 33.13
CA LEU A 169 -14.54 4.51 33.41
C LEU A 169 -15.80 5.19 32.85
N ALA A 170 -15.95 6.48 33.07
CA ALA A 170 -17.07 7.26 32.57
C ALA A 170 -17.10 7.32 31.02
N ASN A 171 -15.95 7.28 30.36
CA ASN A 171 -15.85 7.18 28.90
C ASN A 171 -16.11 5.76 28.38
N SER A 172 -15.66 4.74 29.11
CA SER A 172 -15.73 3.32 28.70
C SER A 172 -17.10 2.69 28.95
N ALA A 173 -17.78 3.04 30.05
CA ALA A 173 -19.08 2.47 30.41
C ALA A 173 -20.18 2.73 29.36
N PRO A 174 -20.36 3.96 28.81
CA PRO A 174 -21.34 4.22 27.76
C PRO A 174 -20.99 3.53 26.43
N ALA A 175 -19.71 3.28 26.17
CA ALA A 175 -19.26 2.56 24.98
C ALA A 175 -19.64 1.07 25.02
N LEU A 176 -19.72 0.49 26.23
CA LEU A 176 -20.02 -0.92 26.47
C LEU A 176 -21.53 -1.18 26.69
N ILE A 177 -22.22 -0.32 27.45
CA ILE A 177 -23.56 -0.60 28.00
C ILE A 177 -24.67 0.31 27.42
N GLY A 178 -24.36 1.48 26.86
CA GLY A 178 -25.35 2.51 26.51
C GLY A 178 -26.22 2.23 25.26
N ALA A 179 -27.55 2.33 25.41
CA ALA A 179 -28.54 2.13 24.33
C ALA A 179 -28.41 3.10 23.14
N ARG A 180 -27.94 4.35 23.36
CA ARG A 180 -27.69 5.36 22.30
C ARG A 180 -26.25 5.41 21.79
N ARG A 181 -25.35 4.56 22.31
CA ARG A 181 -23.99 4.29 21.77
C ARG A 181 -23.12 5.53 21.44
N ARG A 182 -23.26 6.62 22.21
CA ARG A 182 -22.42 7.81 22.16
C ARG A 182 -21.48 7.82 23.37
N THR A 183 -20.17 7.93 23.16
CA THR A 183 -19.19 8.12 24.24
C THR A 183 -19.35 9.52 24.87
N LEU A 184 -18.81 9.79 26.07
CA LEU A 184 -18.84 11.16 26.61
C LEU A 184 -18.10 12.15 25.70
N ALA A 185 -17.02 11.72 25.04
CA ALA A 185 -16.37 12.50 23.99
C ALA A 185 -17.29 12.77 22.78
N ASP A 186 -18.17 11.82 22.41
CA ASP A 186 -19.23 12.04 21.40
C ASP A 186 -20.26 13.07 21.90
N LEU A 187 -20.64 13.02 23.18
CA LEU A 187 -21.62 13.94 23.78
C LEU A 187 -21.07 15.37 23.93
N VAL A 188 -19.89 15.53 24.50
CA VAL A 188 -19.20 16.82 24.68
C VAL A 188 -18.92 17.50 23.35
N ALA A 189 -18.57 16.71 22.33
CA ALA A 189 -18.35 17.23 20.99
C ALA A 189 -19.62 17.30 20.13
N GLY A 190 -20.77 16.78 20.57
CA GLY A 190 -21.96 16.66 19.71
C GLY A 190 -21.69 15.91 18.41
N THR A 191 -20.82 14.89 18.44
CA THR A 191 -20.45 14.06 17.28
C THR A 191 -21.02 12.65 17.43
N ALA A 192 -21.11 11.90 16.34
CA ALA A 192 -21.51 10.49 16.38
C ALA A 192 -20.58 9.66 15.50
N LEU A 193 -20.19 8.48 15.98
CA LEU A 193 -19.38 7.55 15.18
C LEU A 193 -20.28 6.75 14.23
N VAL A 194 -20.17 7.01 12.93
CA VAL A 194 -20.97 6.40 11.87
C VAL A 194 -20.06 5.52 11.00
N ARG A 195 -20.61 4.49 10.35
CA ARG A 195 -19.85 3.77 9.32
C ARG A 195 -19.50 4.75 8.20
N ALA A 196 -18.22 4.84 7.86
CA ALA A 196 -17.88 5.38 6.55
C ALA A 196 -18.37 4.33 5.56
N GLU A 197 -19.24 4.66 4.62
CA GLU A 197 -19.65 3.72 3.58
C GLU A 197 -18.55 3.57 2.50
N GLY A 198 -17.27 3.71 2.89
CA GLY A 198 -16.14 3.88 1.99
C GLY A 198 -15.87 2.62 1.18
N TYR A 199 -15.85 1.45 1.83
CA TYR A 199 -15.72 0.17 1.14
C TYR A 199 -16.96 -0.14 0.29
N ARG A 200 -18.14 0.30 0.71
CA ARG A 200 -19.36 0.11 -0.09
C ARG A 200 -19.30 0.92 -1.38
N ARG A 201 -18.92 2.20 -1.29
CA ARG A 201 -18.72 3.05 -2.48
C ARG A 201 -17.56 2.59 -3.35
N ALA A 202 -16.47 2.11 -2.76
CA ALA A 202 -15.35 1.56 -3.53
C ALA A 202 -15.76 0.26 -4.24
N ALA A 203 -16.56 -0.60 -3.60
CA ALA A 203 -17.11 -1.81 -4.21
C ALA A 203 -18.17 -1.48 -5.27
N GLU A 204 -19.00 -0.46 -5.06
CA GLU A 204 -19.95 0.04 -6.07
C GLU A 204 -19.23 0.66 -7.26
N ALA A 205 -18.19 1.47 -7.03
CA ALA A 205 -17.35 2.03 -8.09
C ALA A 205 -16.57 0.93 -8.84
N ALA A 206 -16.07 -0.08 -8.14
CA ALA A 206 -15.41 -1.23 -8.75
C ALA A 206 -16.40 -2.07 -9.58
N ARG A 207 -17.64 -2.26 -9.10
CA ARG A 207 -18.71 -2.91 -9.87
C ARG A 207 -19.09 -2.11 -11.10
N GLN A 208 -19.23 -0.79 -10.98
CA GLN A 208 -19.51 0.10 -12.12
C GLN A 208 -18.36 0.07 -13.13
N GLY A 209 -17.10 0.11 -12.68
CA GLY A 209 -15.93 -0.04 -13.55
C GLY A 209 -15.84 -1.41 -14.22
N ALA A 210 -16.20 -2.49 -13.50
CA ALA A 210 -16.24 -3.83 -14.05
C ALA A 210 -17.36 -4.00 -15.10
N VAL A 211 -18.53 -3.39 -14.89
CA VAL A 211 -19.62 -3.38 -15.87
C VAL A 211 -19.21 -2.61 -17.12
N ILE A 212 -18.62 -1.42 -16.98
CA ILE A 212 -18.12 -0.63 -18.12
C ILE A 212 -17.04 -1.39 -18.90
N ALA A 213 -16.13 -2.08 -18.20
CA ALA A 213 -15.10 -2.90 -18.84
C ALA A 213 -15.68 -4.14 -19.54
N TRP A 214 -16.69 -4.78 -18.94
CA TRP A 214 -17.41 -5.92 -19.51
C TRP A 214 -18.20 -5.52 -20.76
N ASP A 215 -18.92 -4.41 -20.71
CA ASP A 215 -19.66 -3.86 -21.86
C ASP A 215 -18.70 -3.44 -22.98
N GLY A 216 -17.56 -2.82 -22.62
CA GLY A 216 -16.51 -2.46 -23.58
C GLY A 216 -15.87 -3.67 -24.25
N THR A 217 -15.66 -4.77 -23.51
CA THR A 217 -15.10 -6.01 -24.06
C THR A 217 -16.12 -6.80 -24.89
N GLN A 218 -17.40 -6.78 -24.53
CA GLN A 218 -18.45 -7.36 -25.38
C GLN A 218 -18.63 -6.56 -26.66
N ALA A 219 -18.63 -5.22 -26.59
CA ALA A 219 -18.69 -4.36 -27.77
C ALA A 219 -17.48 -4.59 -28.69
N ALA A 220 -16.27 -4.65 -28.13
CA ALA A 220 -15.07 -4.97 -28.88
C ALA A 220 -15.10 -6.40 -29.48
N GLY A 221 -15.62 -7.37 -28.74
CA GLY A 221 -15.81 -8.75 -29.21
C GLY A 221 -16.84 -8.88 -30.33
N GLN A 222 -17.91 -8.08 -30.30
CA GLN A 222 -18.92 -8.04 -31.37
C GLN A 222 -18.36 -7.41 -32.65
N VAL A 223 -17.60 -6.32 -32.52
CA VAL A 223 -16.94 -5.67 -33.66
C VAL A 223 -15.86 -6.58 -34.25
N ALA A 224 -15.05 -7.23 -33.42
CA ALA A 224 -14.07 -8.21 -33.88
C ALA A 224 -14.75 -9.44 -34.52
N GLY A 225 -15.84 -9.93 -33.94
CA GLY A 225 -16.62 -11.04 -34.49
C GLY A 225 -17.27 -10.72 -35.85
N GLN A 226 -17.78 -9.50 -36.03
CA GLN A 226 -18.27 -9.01 -37.31
C GLN A 226 -17.13 -8.88 -38.33
N ALA A 227 -16.00 -8.29 -37.93
CA ALA A 227 -14.84 -8.17 -38.81
C ALA A 227 -14.31 -9.55 -39.26
N VAL A 228 -14.29 -10.55 -38.39
CA VAL A 228 -13.91 -11.93 -38.73
C VAL A 228 -14.91 -12.57 -39.69
N ARG A 229 -16.22 -12.39 -39.49
CA ARG A 229 -17.24 -12.89 -40.41
C ARG A 229 -17.15 -12.24 -41.79
N ASP A 230 -16.93 -10.93 -41.83
CA ASP A 230 -16.78 -10.18 -43.07
C ASP A 230 -15.50 -10.61 -43.82
N ASN A 231 -14.41 -10.86 -43.10
CA ASN A 231 -13.16 -11.34 -43.70
C ASN A 231 -13.30 -12.78 -44.21
N ALA A 232 -14.00 -13.65 -43.46
CA ALA A 232 -14.32 -14.99 -43.89
C ALA A 232 -15.21 -15.00 -45.15
N ALA A 233 -16.21 -14.10 -45.23
CA ALA A 233 -17.04 -13.94 -46.41
C ALA A 233 -16.24 -13.47 -47.63
N ARG A 234 -15.31 -12.52 -47.44
CA ARG A 234 -14.39 -12.06 -48.51
C ARG A 234 -13.45 -13.16 -48.98
N LEU A 235 -12.91 -13.97 -48.07
CA LEU A 235 -12.05 -15.11 -48.42
C LEU A 235 -12.84 -16.20 -49.18
N ALA A 236 -14.06 -16.51 -48.77
CA ALA A 236 -14.92 -17.45 -49.48
C ALA A 236 -15.27 -16.94 -50.90
N GLN A 237 -15.53 -15.64 -51.05
CA GLN A 237 -15.72 -15.03 -52.37
C GLN A 237 -14.44 -15.08 -53.21
N ALA A 238 -13.28 -14.79 -52.62
CA ALA A 238 -11.99 -14.86 -53.31
C ALA A 238 -11.67 -16.29 -53.77
N GLU A 239 -11.94 -17.31 -52.96
CA GLU A 239 -11.80 -18.70 -53.36
C GLU A 239 -12.75 -19.08 -54.49
N SER A 240 -14.01 -18.64 -54.44
CA SER A 240 -14.97 -18.92 -55.50
C SER A 240 -14.54 -18.30 -56.84
N MET A 241 -14.00 -17.07 -56.80
CA MET A 241 -13.46 -16.38 -57.96
C MET A 241 -12.17 -17.05 -58.46
N GLN A 242 -11.30 -17.51 -57.56
CA GLN A 242 -10.12 -18.29 -57.94
C GLN A 242 -10.49 -19.63 -58.58
N ARG A 243 -11.49 -20.34 -58.06
CA ARG A 243 -11.98 -21.59 -58.66
C ARG A 243 -12.59 -21.33 -60.04
N ALA A 244 -13.34 -20.24 -60.21
CA ALA A 244 -13.85 -19.83 -61.51
C ALA A 244 -12.71 -19.54 -62.50
N LEU A 245 -11.72 -18.74 -62.11
CA LEU A 245 -10.54 -18.43 -62.92
C LEU A 245 -9.67 -19.66 -63.21
N GLN A 246 -9.54 -20.59 -62.26
CA GLN A 246 -8.85 -21.86 -62.47
C GLN A 246 -9.62 -22.76 -63.44
N SER A 247 -10.95 -22.76 -63.41
CA SER A 247 -11.76 -23.51 -64.37
C SER A 247 -11.64 -22.94 -65.79
N GLU A 248 -11.55 -21.61 -65.94
CA GLU A 248 -11.29 -20.95 -67.22
C GLU A 248 -9.87 -21.21 -67.71
N ARG A 249 -8.86 -21.07 -66.84
CA ARG A 249 -7.47 -21.39 -67.18
C ARG A 249 -7.29 -22.86 -67.50
N ALA A 250 -7.94 -23.78 -66.79
CA ALA A 250 -7.88 -25.21 -67.09
C ALA A 250 -8.47 -25.50 -68.48
N ARG A 251 -9.60 -24.87 -68.84
CA ARG A 251 -10.17 -24.97 -70.19
C ARG A 251 -9.24 -24.37 -71.25
N GLN A 252 -8.67 -23.20 -70.98
CA GLN A 252 -7.76 -22.53 -71.91
C GLN A 252 -6.44 -23.30 -72.10
N VAL A 253 -5.92 -23.92 -71.04
CA VAL A 253 -4.73 -24.80 -71.09
C VAL A 253 -5.07 -26.11 -71.80
N GLN A 254 -6.28 -26.65 -71.64
CA GLN A 254 -6.72 -27.83 -72.38
C GLN A 254 -6.88 -27.54 -73.88
N ASP A 255 -7.39 -26.36 -74.24
CA ASP A 255 -7.50 -25.89 -75.63
C ASP A 255 -6.12 -25.57 -76.23
N MET A 256 -5.23 -24.92 -75.47
CA MET A 256 -3.84 -24.74 -75.87
C MET A 256 -3.11 -26.08 -75.97
N GLY A 257 -3.38 -27.03 -75.09
CA GLY A 257 -2.85 -28.39 -75.11
C GLY A 257 -3.27 -29.15 -76.36
N ARG A 258 -4.54 -29.02 -76.78
CA ARG A 258 -5.01 -29.58 -78.06
C ARG A 258 -4.34 -28.93 -79.28
N ARG A 259 -4.19 -27.61 -79.28
CA ARG A 259 -3.53 -26.87 -80.38
C ARG A 259 -2.03 -27.13 -80.45
N SER A 260 -1.37 -27.21 -79.30
CA SER A 260 0.06 -27.50 -79.21
C SER A 260 0.34 -28.97 -79.47
N ALA A 261 -0.48 -29.92 -79.02
CA ALA A 261 -0.37 -31.32 -79.41
C ALA A 261 -0.44 -31.48 -80.94
N ALA A 262 -1.38 -30.80 -81.61
CA ALA A 262 -1.47 -30.81 -83.08
C ALA A 262 -0.25 -30.17 -83.76
N ARG A 263 0.29 -29.08 -83.21
CA ARG A 263 1.47 -28.39 -83.77
C ARG A 263 2.78 -29.14 -83.51
N VAL A 264 2.87 -29.81 -82.36
CA VAL A 264 4.00 -30.61 -81.92
C VAL A 264 4.05 -31.95 -82.66
N GLN A 265 2.90 -32.57 -82.97
CA GLN A 265 2.84 -33.75 -83.84
C GLN A 265 3.33 -33.45 -85.27
N GLY A 266 3.11 -32.22 -85.76
CA GLY A 266 3.64 -31.74 -87.06
C GLY A 266 5.11 -31.33 -87.05
N ALA A 267 5.64 -30.83 -85.93
CA ALA A 267 7.05 -30.41 -85.82
C ALA A 267 8.00 -31.53 -85.36
N MET A 268 7.51 -32.58 -84.67
CA MET A 268 8.34 -33.66 -84.14
C MET A 268 8.71 -34.77 -85.14
N GLN A 269 8.22 -34.73 -86.38
CA GLN A 269 8.66 -35.65 -87.45
C GLN A 269 9.97 -35.21 -88.14
N GLY A 270 10.47 -33.99 -87.93
CA GLY A 270 11.67 -33.47 -88.60
C GLY A 270 12.97 -33.38 -87.78
N GLU A 271 12.89 -33.03 -86.48
CA GLU A 271 14.10 -32.58 -85.74
C GLU A 271 14.52 -33.48 -84.56
N ARG A 272 13.74 -34.52 -84.23
CA ARG A 272 13.96 -35.36 -83.04
C ARG A 272 15.11 -36.37 -83.13
N ALA A 273 15.73 -36.55 -84.30
CA ALA A 273 16.86 -37.47 -84.46
C ALA A 273 18.23 -36.82 -84.16
N GLN A 274 18.35 -35.48 -84.15
CA GLN A 274 19.65 -34.81 -84.01
C GLN A 274 19.87 -34.11 -82.65
N GLN A 275 18.82 -33.61 -81.98
CA GLN A 275 18.99 -32.89 -80.69
C GLN A 275 19.10 -33.79 -79.44
N ALA A 276 18.69 -35.06 -79.50
CA ALA A 276 18.76 -35.97 -78.34
C ALA A 276 20.20 -36.46 -78.01
N GLY A 277 21.12 -36.44 -78.99
CA GLY A 277 22.51 -36.88 -78.80
C GLY A 277 23.43 -35.86 -78.12
N GLU A 278 23.18 -34.56 -78.31
CA GLU A 278 24.05 -33.50 -77.78
C GLU A 278 23.69 -33.07 -76.35
N MET A 279 22.41 -33.14 -75.98
CA MET A 279 21.96 -32.75 -74.63
C MET A 279 22.36 -33.78 -73.56
N GLY A 280 22.44 -35.07 -73.92
CA GLY A 280 22.93 -36.13 -73.03
C GLY A 280 24.40 -35.98 -72.64
N LYS A 281 25.27 -35.53 -73.56
CA LYS A 281 26.70 -35.30 -73.27
C LYS A 281 26.94 -34.09 -72.36
N ARG A 282 26.10 -33.05 -72.44
CA ARG A 282 26.23 -31.84 -71.59
C ARG A 282 25.71 -32.04 -70.16
N LEU A 283 24.70 -32.89 -69.96
CA LEU A 283 24.15 -33.19 -68.63
C LEU A 283 25.02 -34.22 -67.86
N GLY A 284 25.59 -35.21 -68.53
CA GLY A 284 26.48 -36.20 -67.90
C GLY A 284 27.77 -35.60 -67.31
N GLY A 285 28.34 -34.58 -67.95
CA GLY A 285 29.55 -33.91 -67.46
C GLY A 285 29.35 -33.09 -66.17
N ARG A 286 28.18 -32.46 -66.00
CA ARG A 286 27.89 -31.62 -64.82
C ARG A 286 27.59 -32.42 -63.55
N LEU A 287 27.00 -33.61 -63.68
CA LEU A 287 26.72 -34.49 -62.53
C LEU A 287 27.99 -35.15 -61.98
N LYS A 288 28.97 -35.45 -62.84
CA LYS A 288 30.24 -36.05 -62.41
C LYS A 288 31.11 -35.08 -61.60
N ASN A 289 31.14 -33.80 -61.99
CA ASN A 289 31.90 -32.76 -61.27
C ASN A 289 31.27 -32.45 -59.90
N ALA A 290 29.94 -32.37 -59.81
CA ALA A 290 29.24 -32.14 -58.54
C ALA A 290 29.40 -33.28 -57.52
N TYR A 291 29.68 -34.51 -57.97
CA TYR A 291 29.94 -35.65 -57.07
C TYR A 291 31.39 -35.71 -56.58
N GLN A 292 32.36 -35.23 -57.38
CA GLN A 292 33.76 -35.12 -56.96
C GLN A 292 33.97 -33.98 -55.96
N ASP A 293 33.34 -32.82 -56.17
CA ASP A 293 33.42 -31.67 -55.25
C ASP A 293 32.88 -32.01 -53.85
N ARG A 294 31.83 -32.84 -53.74
CA ARG A 294 31.30 -33.30 -52.44
C ARG A 294 32.20 -34.29 -51.70
N ARG A 295 33.14 -34.94 -52.39
CA ARG A 295 34.03 -35.95 -51.77
C ARG A 295 35.34 -35.34 -51.27
N ALA A 296 35.85 -34.31 -51.94
CA ALA A 296 37.03 -33.58 -51.49
C ALA A 296 36.78 -32.81 -50.18
N ALA A 297 35.57 -32.25 -49.99
CA ALA A 297 35.19 -31.51 -48.78
C ALA A 297 34.98 -32.37 -47.50
N ARG A 298 35.34 -33.66 -47.50
CA ARG A 298 35.22 -34.57 -46.34
C ARG A 298 36.55 -35.15 -45.87
N GLN A 299 37.69 -34.72 -46.42
CA GLN A 299 39.01 -35.25 -46.07
C GLN A 299 40.01 -34.20 -45.53
N ASP A 300 39.55 -32.98 -45.25
CA ASP A 300 40.24 -31.96 -44.42
C ASP A 300 39.42 -31.71 -43.14
#